data_AF-A0A3D1TLS9-F1
#
_entry.id   AF-A0A3D1TLS9-F1
#
_cell.length_a   1.000
_cell.length_b   1.000
_cell.length_c   1.000
_cell.angle_alpha   90.00
_cell.angle_beta   90.00
_cell.angle_gamma   90.00
#
_symmetry.space_group_name_H-M   'P 1'
#
loop_
_entity.id
_entity.type
_entity.pdbx_description
1 polymer ?
#
loop_
_entity_poly.entity_id
_entity_poly.type
_entity_poly.pdbx_seq_one_letter_code
_entity_poly.pdbx_strand_id
1 'polypeptide(L)'
;SPPHPATVFAWLMVLGWRKKRCGCARVGCCIFLVLPETSEGFGMSGCQRMTRRRFLHGIGVVGTGALFPQLVRPEVFGKPGQPGANELVIIGSIATGNRARNLMDHMPPGGRIVAISDVYVQRMHEAKEGRNPDWRMYQDYREMLDKEKLDAVVVATPDHARVRVCIHACQAGLDVYAEKPLTLTIAEGRKLVEAARRYNRVFQVGSQQRTMEMNRFACEFVRNGGLGKLRLVHGFNYPPP
;
A
#
# COMPACT_ATOMS: atom_id res chain seq x y z
N SER A 1 17.65 9.76 10.09
CA SER A 1 16.76 8.77 10.70
C SER A 1 16.24 7.83 9.63
N PRO A 2 16.27 6.50 9.83
CA PRO A 2 15.67 5.57 8.86
C PRO A 2 14.16 5.85 8.73
N PRO A 3 13.57 5.65 7.54
CA PRO A 3 12.17 5.91 7.33
C PRO A 3 11.29 4.88 8.06
N HIS A 4 10.32 5.37 8.83
CA HIS A 4 9.43 4.54 9.62
C HIS A 4 8.47 3.72 8.70
N PRO A 5 8.22 2.43 8.98
CA PRO A 5 7.35 1.55 8.16
C PRO A 5 5.87 1.98 8.07
N ALA A 6 5.47 3.04 8.77
CA ALA A 6 4.08 3.48 8.91
C ALA A 6 3.43 3.91 7.58
N THR A 7 4.21 4.43 6.63
CA THR A 7 3.70 4.96 5.34
C THR A 7 3.21 3.84 4.42
N VAL A 8 4.01 2.79 4.28
CA VAL A 8 3.66 1.62 3.49
C VAL A 8 2.56 0.84 4.24
N PHE A 9 2.53 0.91 5.57
CA PHE A 9 1.49 0.26 6.39
C PHE A 9 0.10 0.88 6.18
N ALA A 10 -0.02 2.20 6.19
CA ALA A 10 -1.29 2.88 5.92
C ALA A 10 -1.83 2.56 4.51
N TRP A 11 -0.94 2.50 3.52
CA TRP A 11 -1.26 2.08 2.15
C TRP A 11 -1.75 0.64 2.10
N LEU A 12 -1.01 -0.29 2.70
CA LEU A 12 -1.36 -1.71 2.78
C LEU A 12 -2.68 -1.96 3.51
N MET A 13 -3.03 -1.14 4.50
CA MET A 13 -4.33 -1.26 5.16
C MET A 13 -5.49 -0.96 4.19
N VAL A 14 -5.34 0.06 3.33
CA VAL A 14 -6.33 0.37 2.28
C VAL A 14 -6.43 -0.79 1.27
N LEU A 15 -5.29 -1.37 0.88
CA LEU A 15 -5.25 -2.50 -0.05
C LEU A 15 -5.82 -3.79 0.54
N GLY A 16 -5.42 -4.14 1.76
CA GLY A 16 -5.93 -5.30 2.49
C GLY A 16 -7.43 -5.19 2.75
N TRP A 17 -7.95 -3.98 2.96
CA TRP A 17 -9.38 -3.72 3.06
C TRP A 17 -10.11 -3.90 1.71
N ARG A 18 -9.52 -3.46 0.59
CA ARG A 18 -10.09 -3.66 -0.74
C ARG A 18 -10.13 -5.14 -1.15
N LYS A 19 -9.08 -5.90 -0.85
CA LYS A 19 -9.01 -7.36 -1.07
C LYS A 19 -10.09 -8.12 -0.28
N LYS A 20 -10.42 -7.64 0.93
CA LYS A 20 -11.51 -8.16 1.77
C LYS A 20 -12.92 -7.78 1.28
N ARG A 21 -13.06 -6.79 0.40
CA ARG A 21 -14.35 -6.23 -0.07
C ARG A 21 -14.87 -6.80 -1.39
N CYS A 22 -14.24 -7.81 -2.00
CA CYS A 22 -14.73 -8.49 -3.21
C CYS A 22 -16.09 -9.22 -3.06
N GLY A 23 -16.89 -8.95 -2.02
CA GLY A 23 -18.22 -9.53 -1.79
C GLY A 23 -19.35 -8.55 -1.48
N CYS A 24 -19.14 -7.23 -1.38
CA CYS A 24 -20.27 -6.30 -1.20
C CYS A 24 -19.92 -4.87 -1.63
N ALA A 25 -20.52 -4.43 -2.72
CA ALA A 25 -20.38 -3.08 -3.25
C ALA A 25 -21.24 -2.09 -2.44
N ARG A 26 -20.59 -1.15 -1.72
CA ARG A 26 -21.06 0.25 -1.55
C ARG A 26 -20.08 1.11 -0.74
N VAL A 27 -19.79 2.27 -1.33
CA VAL A 27 -19.34 3.57 -0.77
C VAL A 27 -17.96 3.65 -0.08
N GLY A 28 -17.21 4.71 -0.44
CA GLY A 28 -16.10 5.27 0.33
C GLY A 28 -14.81 5.48 -0.46
N CYS A 29 -14.75 6.54 -1.27
CA CYS A 29 -13.54 7.01 -1.95
C CYS A 29 -12.52 7.52 -0.91
N CYS A 30 -11.49 6.73 -0.58
CA CYS A 30 -10.33 7.22 0.18
C CYS A 30 -9.24 7.70 -0.78
N ILE A 31 -9.52 8.80 -1.48
CA ILE A 31 -8.48 9.69 -1.99
C ILE A 31 -8.19 10.65 -0.84
N PHE A 32 -7.02 10.53 -0.21
CA PHE A 32 -6.54 11.53 0.75
C PHE A 32 -6.08 12.79 -0.02
N LEU A 33 -7.04 13.49 -0.64
CA LEU A 33 -6.91 14.90 -0.99
C LEU A 33 -7.65 15.66 0.11
N VAL A 34 -6.96 16.64 0.69
CA VAL A 34 -7.54 17.66 1.56
C VAL A 34 -8.74 18.28 0.85
N LEU A 35 -9.93 18.12 1.43
CA LEU A 35 -11.10 18.97 1.18
C LEU A 35 -11.61 19.48 2.53
N PRO A 36 -12.13 20.72 2.58
CA PRO A 36 -12.42 21.43 3.83
C PRO A 36 -13.69 20.86 4.48
N GLU A 37 -13.69 20.86 5.82
CA GLU A 37 -14.82 20.50 6.66
C GLU A 37 -16.01 21.43 6.38
N THR A 38 -17.13 20.88 5.93
CA THR A 38 -18.44 21.44 6.24
C THR A 38 -19.07 20.60 7.35
N SER A 39 -19.36 21.29 8.44
CA SER A 39 -19.92 20.81 9.68
C SER A 39 -21.38 20.39 9.53
N GLU A 40 -21.67 19.09 9.55
CA GLU A 40 -22.95 18.57 10.06
C GLU A 40 -22.69 17.24 10.77
N GLY A 41 -23.05 17.21 12.06
CA GLY A 41 -22.79 16.08 12.94
C GLY A 41 -23.60 14.85 12.55
N PHE A 42 -22.91 13.71 12.43
CA PHE A 42 -23.56 12.40 12.36
C PHE A 42 -23.12 11.56 13.56
N GLY A 43 -24.11 11.18 14.37
CA GLY A 43 -23.93 10.49 15.64
C GLY A 43 -23.19 9.16 15.52
N MET A 44 -22.27 8.93 16.45
CA MET A 44 -21.56 7.66 16.61
C MET A 44 -22.52 6.59 17.14
N SER A 45 -23.13 5.81 16.25
CA SER A 45 -23.68 4.50 16.60
C SER A 45 -22.58 3.45 16.46
N GLY A 46 -22.25 2.79 17.57
CA GLY A 46 -21.17 1.81 17.66
C GLY A 46 -21.34 0.66 16.67
N CYS A 47 -20.40 0.55 15.72
CA CYS A 47 -20.31 -0.59 14.82
C CYS A 47 -19.74 -1.79 15.62
N GLN A 48 -20.63 -2.67 16.09
CA GLN A 48 -20.23 -3.91 16.71
C GLN A 48 -19.42 -4.77 15.73
N ARG A 49 -18.23 -5.15 16.18
CA ARG A 49 -17.27 -6.00 15.47
C ARG A 49 -17.89 -7.39 15.28
N MET A 50 -18.41 -7.69 14.09
CA MET A 50 -18.88 -9.04 13.76
C MET A 50 -17.69 -9.99 13.64
N THR A 51 -17.36 -10.67 14.73
CA THR A 51 -16.42 -11.80 14.73
C THR A 51 -17.12 -13.08 14.28
N ARG A 52 -16.43 -13.86 13.44
CA ARG A 52 -16.90 -15.11 12.81
C ARG A 52 -17.48 -16.17 13.76
N ARG A 53 -17.30 -16.05 15.08
CA ARG A 53 -17.93 -16.92 16.10
C ARG A 53 -19.46 -16.88 16.10
N ARG A 54 -20.09 -15.83 15.56
CA ARG A 54 -21.56 -15.72 15.50
C ARG A 54 -22.20 -16.32 14.23
N PHE A 55 -21.41 -16.65 13.21
CA PHE A 55 -21.94 -17.23 11.96
C PHE A 55 -22.09 -18.75 12.04
N LEU A 56 -21.20 -19.43 12.78
CA LEU A 56 -21.26 -20.88 12.99
C LEU A 56 -22.27 -21.31 14.05
N HIS A 57 -22.86 -20.38 14.80
CA HIS A 57 -24.04 -20.65 15.64
C HIS A 57 -25.37 -20.47 14.89
N GLY A 58 -25.33 -20.08 13.60
CA GLY A 58 -26.52 -19.92 12.76
C GLY A 58 -26.81 -21.08 11.82
N ILE A 59 -26.03 -22.18 11.87
CA ILE A 59 -26.26 -23.38 11.06
C ILE A 59 -26.33 -24.60 11.98
N GLY A 60 -27.54 -24.94 12.40
CA GLY A 60 -27.93 -26.21 12.99
C GLY A 60 -29.45 -26.30 12.84
N VAL A 61 -30.08 -27.33 12.30
CA VAL A 61 -29.66 -28.67 11.86
C VAL A 61 -30.63 -29.06 10.74
N VAL A 62 -30.14 -29.38 9.53
CA VAL A 62 -30.91 -30.17 8.55
C VAL A 62 -29.96 -31.09 7.80
N GLY A 63 -30.10 -32.40 8.06
CA GLY A 63 -30.06 -33.45 7.04
C GLY A 63 -28.72 -33.87 6.43
N THR A 64 -28.22 -35.01 6.92
CA THR A 64 -27.67 -36.14 6.13
C THR A 64 -26.62 -35.86 5.04
N GLY A 65 -25.38 -36.31 5.30
CA GLY A 65 -24.54 -37.02 4.32
C GLY A 65 -23.86 -36.20 3.23
N ALA A 66 -22.69 -35.65 3.52
CA ALA A 66 -21.62 -35.51 2.52
C ALA A 66 -20.26 -35.45 3.22
N LEU A 67 -19.39 -36.39 2.87
CA LEU A 67 -17.99 -36.49 3.26
C LEU A 67 -17.24 -35.22 2.81
N PHE A 68 -17.08 -34.23 3.68
CA PHE A 68 -16.07 -33.19 3.49
C PHE A 68 -14.75 -33.65 4.14
N PRO A 69 -13.64 -33.74 3.38
CA PRO A 69 -12.40 -34.26 3.92
C PRO A 69 -11.91 -33.34 5.04
N GLN A 70 -11.61 -33.94 6.19
CA GLN A 70 -11.01 -33.37 7.40
C GLN A 70 -9.56 -32.91 7.17
N LEU A 71 -9.28 -32.24 6.05
CA LEU A 71 -7.93 -31.83 5.64
C LEU A 71 -7.85 -30.32 5.42
N VAL A 72 -8.30 -29.54 6.39
CA VAL A 72 -7.89 -28.13 6.48
C VAL A 72 -6.84 -28.04 7.57
N ARG A 73 -5.57 -28.05 7.14
CA ARG A 73 -4.43 -27.85 8.03
C ARG A 73 -4.56 -26.51 8.78
N PRO A 74 -4.26 -26.46 10.09
CA PRO A 74 -4.35 -25.23 10.88
C PRO A 74 -3.48 -24.09 10.33
N GLU A 75 -2.45 -24.36 9.52
CA GLU A 75 -1.63 -23.32 8.90
C GLU A 75 -2.39 -22.37 7.94
N VAL A 76 -3.58 -22.75 7.46
CA VAL A 76 -4.40 -21.89 6.56
C VAL A 76 -5.03 -20.71 7.32
N PHE A 77 -5.17 -20.81 8.63
CA PHE A 77 -5.61 -19.71 9.48
C PHE A 77 -4.38 -19.16 10.22
N GLY A 78 -3.87 -18.02 9.73
CA GLY A 78 -2.71 -17.36 10.31
C GLY A 78 -2.76 -17.30 11.84
N LYS A 79 -1.60 -17.53 12.46
CA LYS A 79 -1.42 -17.43 13.93
C LYS A 79 -1.88 -16.06 14.43
N PRO A 80 -2.35 -15.93 15.69
CA PRO A 80 -2.66 -14.62 16.27
C PRO A 80 -1.44 -13.69 16.14
N GLY A 81 -1.59 -12.58 15.40
CA GLY A 81 -0.52 -11.62 15.14
C GLY A 81 0.26 -11.81 13.83
N GLN A 82 0.03 -12.90 13.07
CA GLN A 82 0.57 -13.05 11.71
C GLN A 82 -0.58 -13.13 10.70
N PRO A 83 -0.64 -12.20 9.72
CA PRO A 83 -1.69 -12.21 8.71
C PRO A 83 -1.68 -13.53 7.94
N GLY A 84 -2.86 -14.12 7.76
CA GLY A 84 -3.01 -15.33 6.94
C GLY A 84 -2.66 -15.06 5.47
N ALA A 85 -2.40 -16.09 4.67
CA ALA A 85 -2.01 -15.93 3.27
C ALA A 85 -3.01 -15.11 2.42
N ASN A 86 -4.31 -15.22 2.72
CA ASN A 86 -5.38 -14.43 2.09
C ASN A 86 -5.47 -12.97 2.57
N GLU A 87 -4.69 -12.60 3.59
CA GLU A 87 -4.61 -11.25 4.14
C GLU A 87 -3.39 -10.48 3.64
N LEU A 88 -2.49 -11.13 2.91
CA LEU A 88 -1.31 -10.51 2.34
C LEU A 88 -1.63 -9.82 1.01
N VAL A 89 -1.07 -8.63 0.83
CA VAL A 89 -1.03 -7.91 -0.44
C VAL A 89 0.22 -8.34 -1.20
N ILE A 90 0.04 -8.92 -2.37
CA ILE A 90 1.11 -9.42 -3.23
C ILE A 90 1.67 -8.27 -4.05
N ILE A 91 2.97 -7.99 -3.90
CA ILE A 91 3.61 -6.78 -4.39
C ILE A 91 4.74 -7.10 -5.37
N GLY A 92 4.80 -6.35 -6.48
CA GLY A 92 5.98 -6.23 -7.32
C GLY A 92 6.77 -4.96 -7.00
N SER A 93 8.09 -5.03 -6.96
CA SER A 93 8.94 -3.85 -6.80
C SER A 93 9.62 -3.49 -8.12
N ILE A 94 9.44 -2.25 -8.59
CA ILE A 94 10.05 -1.73 -9.81
C ILE A 94 11.14 -0.72 -9.45
N ALA A 95 12.33 -0.98 -9.99
CA ALA A 95 13.65 -0.53 -9.56
C ALA A 95 14.16 -1.20 -8.27
N THR A 96 15.47 -1.40 -8.20
CA THR A 96 16.17 -2.06 -7.08
C THR A 96 17.33 -1.22 -6.53
N GLY A 97 17.32 0.10 -6.77
CA GLY A 97 18.28 1.05 -6.19
C GLY A 97 18.20 1.18 -4.67
N ASN A 98 19.11 1.96 -4.07
CA ASN A 98 19.21 2.13 -2.62
C ASN A 98 17.87 2.48 -1.96
N ARG A 99 17.10 3.38 -2.57
CA ARG A 99 15.79 3.76 -2.06
C ARG A 99 14.78 2.62 -2.14
N ALA A 100 14.76 1.89 -3.24
CA ALA A 100 13.88 0.72 -3.40
C ALA A 100 14.23 -0.37 -2.37
N ARG A 101 15.52 -0.69 -2.21
CA ARG A 101 16.02 -1.63 -1.18
C ARG A 101 15.58 -1.24 0.22
N ASN A 102 15.71 0.04 0.56
CA ASN A 102 15.23 0.55 1.83
C ASN A 102 13.70 0.38 2.02
N LEU A 103 12.90 0.56 0.97
CA LEU A 103 11.45 0.27 1.03
C LEU A 103 11.15 -1.22 1.18
N MET A 104 11.95 -2.09 0.54
CA MET A 104 11.84 -3.53 0.71
C MET A 104 12.13 -3.94 2.16
N ASP A 105 13.16 -3.36 2.78
CA ASP A 105 13.55 -3.63 4.17
C ASP A 105 12.49 -3.19 5.18
N HIS A 106 11.71 -2.16 4.85
CA HIS A 106 10.64 -1.62 5.69
C HIS A 106 9.26 -2.05 5.19
N MET A 107 9.18 -3.14 4.40
CA MET A 107 7.91 -3.70 3.96
C MET A 107 7.10 -4.14 5.19
N PRO A 108 5.88 -3.65 5.37
CA PRO A 108 5.10 -3.98 6.56
C PRO A 108 4.54 -5.40 6.50
N PRO A 109 4.14 -5.99 7.65
CA PRO A 109 3.74 -7.40 7.73
C PRO A 109 2.57 -7.83 6.82
N GLY A 110 1.75 -6.88 6.35
CA GLY A 110 0.65 -7.15 5.41
C GLY A 110 1.05 -7.16 3.94
N GLY A 111 2.30 -6.87 3.60
CA GLY A 111 2.80 -6.77 2.24
C GLY A 111 3.84 -7.85 1.97
N ARG A 112 3.71 -8.53 0.84
CA ARG A 112 4.66 -9.56 0.42
C ARG A 112 5.18 -9.27 -0.97
N ILE A 113 6.47 -8.98 -1.06
CA ILE A 113 7.16 -8.86 -2.35
C ILE A 113 7.36 -10.27 -2.91
N VAL A 114 6.96 -10.48 -4.17
CA VAL A 114 7.12 -11.76 -4.89
C VAL A 114 7.99 -11.63 -6.14
N ALA A 115 8.09 -10.42 -6.68
CA ALA A 115 8.85 -10.12 -7.88
C ALA A 115 9.53 -8.76 -7.79
N ILE A 116 10.68 -8.65 -8.44
CA ILE A 116 11.45 -7.42 -8.59
C ILE A 116 11.77 -7.19 -10.07
N SER A 117 11.87 -5.93 -10.45
CA SER A 117 12.28 -5.54 -11.80
C SER A 117 13.24 -4.37 -11.79
N ASP A 118 14.33 -4.49 -12.53
CA ASP A 118 15.27 -3.40 -12.81
C ASP A 118 15.94 -3.65 -14.17
N VAL A 119 16.19 -2.59 -14.93
CA VAL A 119 16.90 -2.70 -16.22
C VAL A 119 18.35 -3.16 -16.03
N TYR A 120 18.93 -2.89 -14.85
CA TYR A 120 20.27 -3.31 -14.48
C TYR A 120 20.25 -4.60 -13.67
N VAL A 121 20.46 -5.73 -14.37
CA VAL A 121 20.33 -7.09 -13.81
C VAL A 121 21.17 -7.32 -12.57
N GLN A 122 22.42 -6.84 -12.54
CA GLN A 122 23.31 -7.00 -11.39
C GLN A 122 22.69 -6.44 -10.09
N ARG A 123 22.00 -5.31 -10.20
CA ARG A 123 21.34 -4.68 -9.05
C ARG A 123 20.14 -5.47 -8.54
N MET A 124 19.48 -6.27 -9.39
CA MET A 124 18.45 -7.20 -8.94
C MET A 124 19.06 -8.34 -8.11
N HIS A 125 20.21 -8.88 -8.52
CA HIS A 125 20.93 -9.88 -7.73
C HIS A 125 21.34 -9.34 -6.36
N GLU A 126 21.95 -8.16 -6.31
CA GLU A 126 22.30 -7.48 -5.04
C GLU A 126 21.08 -7.18 -4.16
N ALA A 127 19.91 -6.90 -4.76
CA ALA A 127 18.71 -6.63 -4.00
C ALA A 127 18.13 -7.89 -3.34
N LYS A 128 18.28 -9.06 -3.99
CA LYS A 128 17.90 -10.36 -3.41
C LYS A 128 18.84 -10.80 -2.31
N GLU A 129 20.12 -10.47 -2.44
CA GLU A 129 21.14 -10.78 -1.45
C GLU A 129 20.76 -10.19 -0.07
N GLY A 130 20.77 -11.03 0.95
CA GLY A 130 20.37 -10.66 2.31
C GLY A 130 18.86 -10.40 2.52
N ARG A 131 18.02 -10.59 1.50
CA ARG A 131 16.55 -10.46 1.61
C ARG A 131 15.84 -11.76 1.29
N ASN A 132 15.61 -12.03 0.00
CA ASN A 132 14.82 -13.17 -0.41
C ASN A 132 15.30 -13.71 -1.79
N PRO A 133 15.90 -14.92 -1.81
CA PRO A 133 16.36 -15.54 -3.04
C PRO A 133 15.22 -16.05 -3.93
N ASP A 134 13.98 -16.11 -3.46
CA ASP A 134 12.83 -16.61 -4.22
C ASP A 134 12.14 -15.52 -5.05
N TRP A 135 12.53 -14.25 -4.92
CA TRP A 135 11.98 -13.19 -5.75
C TRP A 135 12.27 -13.42 -7.22
N ARG A 136 11.21 -13.44 -8.03
CA ARG A 136 11.32 -13.52 -9.49
C ARG A 136 11.89 -12.21 -10.02
N MET A 137 12.80 -12.29 -10.98
CA MET A 137 13.49 -11.12 -11.53
C MET A 137 13.05 -10.88 -12.97
N TYR A 138 12.77 -9.63 -13.29
CA TYR A 138 12.35 -9.22 -14.62
C TYR A 138 13.16 -8.01 -15.07
N GLN A 139 13.89 -8.13 -16.17
CA GLN A 139 14.60 -6.98 -16.72
C GLN A 139 13.63 -5.94 -17.30
N ASP A 140 12.50 -6.39 -17.85
CA ASP A 140 11.39 -5.55 -18.26
C ASP A 140 10.22 -5.66 -17.26
N TYR A 141 9.86 -4.54 -16.63
CA TYR A 141 8.76 -4.53 -15.68
C TYR A 141 7.43 -4.89 -16.32
N ARG A 142 7.24 -4.67 -17.63
CA ARG A 142 5.98 -5.02 -18.33
C ARG A 142 5.72 -6.51 -18.29
N GLU A 143 6.77 -7.32 -18.51
CA GLU A 143 6.66 -8.77 -18.36
C GLU A 143 6.31 -9.18 -16.93
N MET A 144 6.81 -8.46 -15.93
CA MET A 144 6.42 -8.68 -14.54
C MET A 144 4.93 -8.40 -14.34
N LEU A 145 4.41 -7.28 -14.86
CA LEU A 145 2.98 -6.95 -14.75
C LEU A 145 2.08 -7.99 -15.43
N ASP A 146 2.53 -8.59 -16.53
CA ASP A 146 1.75 -9.56 -17.30
C ASP A 146 1.80 -10.98 -16.70
N LYS A 147 2.97 -11.42 -16.21
CA LYS A 147 3.18 -12.80 -15.73
C LYS A 147 2.78 -12.98 -14.26
N GLU A 148 2.89 -11.93 -13.45
CA GLU A 148 2.71 -12.02 -12.00
C GLU A 148 1.28 -11.67 -11.58
N LYS A 149 0.72 -12.45 -10.64
CA LYS A 149 -0.57 -12.14 -10.01
C LYS A 149 -0.36 -11.17 -8.85
N LEU A 150 -0.07 -9.91 -9.18
CA LEU A 150 0.16 -8.84 -8.21
C LEU A 150 -1.16 -8.18 -7.79
N ASP A 151 -1.24 -7.73 -6.55
CA ASP A 151 -2.29 -6.82 -6.08
C ASP A 151 -1.87 -5.36 -6.29
N ALA A 152 -0.56 -5.08 -6.15
CA ALA A 152 -0.02 -3.73 -6.21
C ALA A 152 1.47 -3.70 -6.61
N VAL A 153 1.97 -2.51 -6.91
CA VAL A 153 3.41 -2.27 -7.17
C VAL A 153 3.98 -1.14 -6.35
N VAL A 154 5.26 -1.29 -6.00
CA VAL A 154 6.10 -0.21 -5.46
C VAL A 154 7.02 0.27 -6.58
N VAL A 155 6.86 1.53 -7.00
CA VAL A 155 7.61 2.16 -8.09
C VAL A 155 8.64 3.14 -7.51
N ALA A 156 9.90 2.75 -7.56
CA ALA A 156 11.04 3.53 -7.07
C ALA A 156 12.07 3.83 -8.17
N THR A 157 11.62 3.88 -9.44
CA THR A 157 12.42 4.26 -10.62
C THR A 157 12.92 5.71 -10.52
N PRO A 158 13.86 6.15 -11.39
CA PRO A 158 14.16 7.57 -11.57
C PRO A 158 12.94 8.39 -12.02
N ASP A 159 13.02 9.71 -11.82
CA ASP A 159 11.88 10.63 -11.97
C ASP A 159 11.32 10.70 -13.39
N HIS A 160 12.20 10.72 -14.39
CA HIS A 160 11.84 10.80 -15.80
C HIS A 160 11.08 9.55 -16.31
N ALA A 161 11.22 8.40 -15.65
CA ALA A 161 10.59 7.15 -16.05
C ALA A 161 9.31 6.84 -15.25
N ARG A 162 9.17 7.40 -14.05
CA ARG A 162 8.21 6.95 -13.04
C ARG A 162 6.77 7.03 -13.50
N VAL A 163 6.39 8.12 -14.16
CA VAL A 163 4.99 8.36 -14.55
C VAL A 163 4.50 7.32 -15.55
N ARG A 164 5.32 6.98 -16.54
CA ARG A 164 4.99 5.94 -17.53
C ARG A 164 4.76 4.59 -16.84
N VAL A 165 5.66 4.18 -15.96
CA VAL A 165 5.55 2.93 -15.20
C VAL A 165 4.28 2.90 -14.35
N CYS A 166 3.98 4.00 -13.67
CA CYS A 166 2.78 4.13 -12.85
C CYS A 166 1.49 4.02 -13.67
N ILE A 167 1.44 4.62 -14.86
CA ILE A 167 0.29 4.51 -15.77
C ILE A 167 0.11 3.07 -16.25
N HIS A 168 1.21 2.39 -16.64
CA HIS A 168 1.16 0.98 -17.05
C HIS A 168 0.65 0.07 -15.91
N ALA A 169 1.12 0.29 -14.68
CA ALA A 169 0.62 -0.42 -13.51
C ALA A 169 -0.89 -0.17 -13.28
N CYS A 170 -1.35 1.08 -13.46
CA CYS A 170 -2.77 1.38 -13.35
C CYS A 170 -3.60 0.68 -14.44
N GLN A 171 -3.08 0.63 -15.68
CA GLN A 171 -3.68 -0.08 -16.81
C GLN A 171 -3.78 -1.59 -16.57
N ALA A 172 -2.76 -2.18 -15.94
CA ALA A 172 -2.73 -3.58 -15.52
C ALA A 172 -3.69 -3.87 -14.33
N GLY A 173 -4.43 -2.89 -13.84
CA GLY A 173 -5.35 -3.05 -12.72
C GLY A 173 -4.65 -3.13 -11.35
N LEU A 174 -3.40 -2.69 -11.25
CA LEU A 174 -2.63 -2.74 -10.01
C LEU A 174 -2.74 -1.41 -9.24
N ASP A 175 -2.79 -1.52 -7.92
CA ASP A 175 -2.66 -0.35 -7.07
C ASP A 175 -1.18 0.06 -6.95
N VAL A 176 -0.90 1.35 -6.75
CA VAL A 176 0.45 1.89 -6.93
C VAL A 176 0.91 2.68 -5.71
N TYR A 177 2.08 2.34 -5.20
CA TYR A 177 2.90 3.20 -4.35
C TYR A 177 4.07 3.73 -5.19
N ALA A 178 4.20 5.04 -5.33
CA ALA A 178 5.24 5.66 -6.16
C ALA A 178 6.11 6.61 -5.32
N GLU A 179 7.43 6.45 -5.36
CA GLU A 179 8.33 7.33 -4.62
C GLU A 179 8.29 8.78 -5.11
N LYS A 180 8.66 9.67 -4.19
CA LYS A 180 8.86 11.10 -4.44
C LYS A 180 10.25 11.37 -5.04
N PRO A 181 10.44 12.46 -5.81
CA PRO A 181 9.40 13.36 -6.32
C PRO A 181 8.55 12.65 -7.38
N LEU A 182 7.23 12.82 -7.37
CA LEU A 182 6.36 11.92 -8.14
C LEU A 182 6.57 12.02 -9.66
N THR A 183 6.67 13.24 -10.18
CA THR A 183 6.69 13.55 -11.62
C THR A 183 7.79 14.57 -11.92
N LEU A 184 8.30 14.58 -13.16
CA LEU A 184 9.24 15.61 -13.60
C LEU A 184 8.51 16.89 -14.01
N THR A 185 7.33 16.76 -14.62
CA THR A 185 6.52 17.91 -15.06
C THR A 185 5.10 17.90 -14.50
N ILE A 186 4.44 19.07 -14.49
CA ILE A 186 3.04 19.20 -14.07
C ILE A 186 2.10 18.46 -15.03
N ALA A 187 2.39 18.50 -16.33
CA ALA A 187 1.58 17.85 -17.36
C ALA A 187 1.54 16.32 -17.16
N GLU A 188 2.69 15.71 -16.87
CA GLU A 188 2.78 14.30 -16.50
C GLU A 188 1.96 13.97 -15.25
N GLY A 189 2.04 14.82 -14.23
CA GLY A 189 1.24 14.66 -13.00
C GLY A 189 -0.26 14.64 -13.27
N ARG A 190 -0.76 15.54 -14.13
CA ARG A 190 -2.17 15.56 -14.54
C ARG A 190 -2.58 14.27 -15.24
N LYS A 191 -1.74 13.78 -16.16
CA LYS A 191 -1.97 12.49 -16.85
C LYS A 191 -1.98 11.30 -15.91
N LEU A 192 -1.12 11.31 -14.91
CA LEU A 192 -1.10 10.27 -13.89
C LEU A 192 -2.40 10.25 -13.05
N VAL A 193 -2.90 11.42 -12.66
CA VAL A 193 -4.18 11.54 -11.94
C VAL A 193 -5.36 11.06 -12.80
N GLU A 194 -5.38 11.42 -14.09
CA GLU A 194 -6.37 10.92 -15.06
C GLU A 194 -6.34 9.38 -15.13
N ALA A 195 -5.15 8.78 -15.24
CA ALA A 195 -5.01 7.33 -15.29
C ALA A 195 -5.47 6.64 -14.00
N ALA A 196 -5.01 7.09 -12.83
CA ALA A 196 -5.38 6.51 -11.55
C ALA A 196 -6.91 6.54 -11.33
N ARG A 197 -7.56 7.65 -11.70
CA ARG A 197 -9.03 7.78 -11.63
C ARG A 197 -9.74 6.90 -12.67
N ARG A 198 -9.30 6.92 -13.93
CA ARG A 198 -9.88 6.14 -15.02
C ARG A 198 -9.90 4.64 -14.71
N TYR A 199 -8.79 4.12 -14.22
CA TYR A 199 -8.66 2.71 -13.88
C TYR A 199 -9.14 2.40 -12.45
N ASN A 200 -9.61 3.39 -11.70
CA ASN A 200 -10.08 3.27 -10.31
C ASN A 200 -9.04 2.55 -9.43
N ARG A 201 -7.80 3.05 -9.42
CA ARG A 201 -6.69 2.49 -8.64
C ARG A 201 -6.39 3.32 -7.40
N VAL A 202 -5.99 2.66 -6.33
CA VAL A 202 -5.41 3.30 -5.15
C VAL A 202 -4.00 3.74 -5.51
N PHE A 203 -3.74 5.03 -5.42
CA PHE A 203 -2.45 5.62 -5.74
C PHE A 203 -1.91 6.38 -4.53
N GLN A 204 -0.72 6.03 -4.08
CA GLN A 204 -0.04 6.71 -2.98
C GLN A 204 1.35 7.19 -3.39
N VAL A 205 1.68 8.41 -3.00
CA VAL A 205 3.02 8.98 -3.16
C VAL A 205 3.84 8.69 -1.90
N GLY A 206 5.13 8.40 -2.06
CA GLY A 206 6.10 8.12 -1.00
C GLY A 206 6.48 9.30 -0.11
N SER A 207 5.50 10.13 0.29
CA SER A 207 5.66 11.24 1.23
C SER A 207 5.67 10.74 2.67
N GLN A 208 6.67 9.92 3.02
CA GLN A 208 6.74 9.19 4.29
C GLN A 208 6.63 10.05 5.55
N GLN A 209 7.13 11.28 5.49
CA GLN A 209 7.03 12.25 6.57
C GLN A 209 5.57 12.51 7.00
N ARG A 210 4.57 12.34 6.12
CA ARG A 210 3.15 12.56 6.47
C ARG A 210 2.58 11.51 7.43
N THR A 211 3.23 10.37 7.57
CA THR A 211 2.77 9.24 8.41
C THR A 211 3.74 8.89 9.52
N MET A 212 4.87 9.59 9.64
CA MET A 212 5.75 9.48 10.80
C MET A 212 5.03 10.00 12.05
N GLU A 213 5.12 9.25 13.14
CA GLU A 213 4.43 9.54 14.40
C GLU A 213 4.71 10.95 14.91
N MET A 214 5.99 11.34 14.97
CA MET A 214 6.41 12.68 15.38
C MET A 214 5.75 13.79 14.55
N ASN A 215 5.65 13.60 13.23
CA ASN A 215 5.03 14.60 12.35
C ASN A 215 3.51 14.61 12.48
N ARG A 216 2.89 13.43 12.66
CA ARG A 216 1.45 13.34 12.93
C ARG A 216 1.09 14.05 14.23
N PHE A 217 1.82 13.76 15.30
CA PHE A 217 1.67 14.42 16.59
C PHE A 217 1.84 15.93 16.46
N ALA A 218 2.92 16.40 15.80
CA ALA A 218 3.13 17.83 15.60
C ALA A 218 1.99 18.48 14.81
N CYS A 219 1.50 17.85 13.74
CA CYS A 219 0.35 18.35 12.99
C CYS A 219 -0.94 18.39 13.84
N GLU A 220 -1.20 17.37 14.64
CA GLU A 220 -2.37 17.31 15.52
C GLU A 220 -2.30 18.40 16.61
N PHE A 221 -1.13 18.56 17.25
CA PHE A 221 -0.89 19.61 18.24
C PHE A 221 -1.12 21.02 17.69
N VAL A 222 -0.59 21.30 16.48
CA VAL A 222 -0.77 22.60 15.82
C VAL A 222 -2.23 22.84 15.46
N ARG A 223 -2.93 21.84 14.90
CA ARG A 223 -4.36 21.97 14.53
C ARG A 223 -5.27 22.19 15.73
N ASN A 224 -4.94 21.60 16.87
CA ASN A 224 -5.68 21.78 18.12
C ASN A 224 -5.35 23.11 18.83
N GLY A 225 -4.66 24.03 18.16
CA GLY A 225 -4.34 25.35 18.71
C GLY A 225 -3.19 25.36 19.70
N GLY A 226 -2.41 24.28 19.82
CA GLY A 226 -1.32 24.16 20.79
C GLY A 226 -0.21 25.21 20.66
N LEU A 227 -0.08 25.85 19.49
CA LEU A 227 0.85 26.97 19.26
C LEU A 227 0.16 28.35 19.18
N GLY A 228 -1.16 28.41 19.31
CA GLY A 228 -1.94 29.62 19.04
C GLY A 228 -1.84 30.08 17.58
N LYS A 229 -1.83 31.41 17.36
CA LYS A 229 -1.76 32.00 16.01
C LYS A 229 -0.35 31.85 15.42
N LEU A 230 -0.23 31.02 14.38
CA LEU A 230 1.01 30.85 13.61
C LEU A 230 1.46 32.19 13.00
N ARG A 231 2.74 32.53 13.17
CA ARG A 231 3.35 33.75 12.60
C ARG A 231 4.38 33.45 11.51
N LEU A 232 5.19 32.40 11.68
CA LEU A 232 6.33 32.09 10.83
C LEU A 232 6.62 30.59 10.85
N VAL A 233 7.01 30.02 9.70
CA VAL A 233 7.42 28.62 9.57
C VAL A 233 8.76 28.57 8.86
N HIS A 234 9.76 27.96 9.50
CA HIS A 234 11.08 27.72 8.90
C HIS A 234 11.18 26.28 8.41
N GLY A 235 11.50 26.12 7.12
CA GLY A 235 11.79 24.82 6.51
C GLY A 235 13.26 24.72 6.14
N PHE A 236 14.05 24.02 6.95
CA PHE A 236 15.44 23.75 6.63
C PHE A 236 15.51 22.54 5.70
N ASN A 237 15.88 22.78 4.45
CA ASN A 237 16.39 21.72 3.58
C ASN A 237 17.91 21.81 3.69
N TYR A 238 18.57 20.70 3.99
CA TYR A 238 19.97 20.60 4.43
C TYR A 238 20.92 21.66 3.84
N PRO A 239 21.86 22.23 4.63
CA PRO A 239 22.98 22.94 4.03
C PRO A 239 23.75 21.99 3.09
N PRO A 240 24.33 22.49 1.99
CA PRO A 240 25.24 21.68 1.18
C PRO A 240 26.37 21.17 2.10
N PRO A 241 26.85 19.92 1.91
CA PRO A 241 28.11 19.49 2.51
C PRO A 241 29.27 20.38 2.06
#